data_AF-A0A3D3SYD9-F1
#
_entry.id   AF-A0A3D3SYD9-F1
#
_cell.length_a   1.000
_cell.length_b   1.000
_cell.length_c   1.000
_cell.angle_alpha   90.00
_cell.angle_beta   90.00
_cell.angle_gamma   90.00
#
_symmetry.space_group_name_H-M   'P 1'
#
loop_
_entity.id
_entity.type
_entity.pdbx_description
1 polymer ?
#
loop_
_entity_poly.entity_id
_entity_poly.type
_entity_poly.pdbx_seq_one_letter_code
_entity_poly.pdbx_strand_id
1 'polypeptide(L)'
;YQRKMANAIFQGVKEYFDQSPPEGTLLALNRRKLGTVYVVSPGDTLSEIAQRHHTSVNTLQRHNQLKSTRIRVGQRIKIPISS
;
A
#
# COMPACT_ATOMS: atom_id res chain seq x y z
N TYR A 1 17.37 -21.70 -27.73
CA TYR A 1 16.46 -22.41 -26.80
C TYR A 1 16.59 -21.91 -25.35
N GLN A 2 17.80 -21.90 -24.77
CA GLN A 2 18.07 -21.50 -23.37
C GLN A 2 17.50 -20.12 -22.96
N ARG A 3 17.57 -19.11 -23.82
CA ARG A 3 17.06 -17.76 -23.52
C ARG A 3 15.53 -17.72 -23.28
N LYS A 4 14.77 -18.57 -23.97
CA LYS A 4 13.31 -18.64 -23.80
C LYS A 4 12.94 -19.22 -22.43
N MET A 5 13.70 -20.23 -21.98
CA MET A 5 13.56 -20.82 -20.66
C MET A 5 13.98 -19.87 -19.55
N ALA A 6 15.12 -19.17 -19.71
CA ALA A 6 15.57 -18.16 -18.75
C ALA A 6 14.51 -17.06 -18.53
N ASN A 7 13.88 -16.60 -19.61
CA ASN A 7 12.80 -15.61 -19.52
C ASN A 7 11.56 -16.15 -18.81
N ALA A 8 11.14 -17.39 -19.09
CA ALA A 8 9.98 -18.00 -18.44
C ALA A 8 10.20 -18.16 -16.93
N ILE A 9 11.39 -18.62 -16.53
CA ILE A 9 11.77 -18.75 -15.11
C ILE A 9 11.77 -17.38 -14.45
N PHE A 10 12.44 -16.39 -15.05
CA PHE A 10 12.47 -15.03 -14.52
C PHE A 10 11.09 -14.43 -14.34
N GLN A 11 10.20 -14.56 -15.34
CA GLN A 11 8.84 -14.04 -15.26
C GLN A 11 8.02 -14.74 -14.16
N GLY A 12 8.08 -16.07 -14.07
CA GLY A 12 7.35 -16.80 -13.02
C GLY A 12 7.84 -16.44 -11.61
N VAL A 13 9.15 -16.30 -11.43
CA VAL A 13 9.72 -15.83 -10.17
C VAL A 13 9.23 -14.40 -9.89
N LYS A 14 9.35 -13.47 -10.84
CA LYS A 14 8.87 -12.10 -10.66
C LYS A 14 7.38 -12.05 -10.26
N GLU A 15 6.52 -12.75 -10.99
CA GLU A 15 5.07 -12.84 -10.73
C GLU A 15 4.79 -13.36 -9.31
N TYR A 16 5.47 -14.43 -8.89
CA TYR A 16 5.36 -14.99 -7.55
C TYR A 16 5.70 -13.95 -6.46
N PHE A 17 6.82 -13.24 -6.63
CA PHE A 17 7.25 -12.22 -5.65
C PHE A 17 6.37 -10.96 -5.67
N ASP A 18 5.77 -10.61 -6.81
CA ASP A 18 4.80 -9.51 -6.91
C ASP A 18 3.48 -9.87 -6.20
N GLN A 19 3.03 -11.11 -6.30
CA GLN A 19 1.79 -11.56 -5.66
C GLN A 19 1.99 -11.89 -4.17
N SER A 20 3.11 -12.54 -3.83
CA SER A 20 3.44 -13.02 -2.48
C SER A 20 4.88 -12.62 -2.12
N PRO A 21 5.13 -11.34 -1.80
CA PRO A 21 6.47 -10.89 -1.43
C PRO A 21 6.88 -11.56 -0.11
N PRO A 22 7.94 -12.39 -0.09
CA PRO A 22 8.36 -13.06 1.14
C PRO A 22 8.84 -12.04 2.16
N GLU A 23 8.52 -12.27 3.43
CA GLU A 23 8.95 -11.40 4.52
C GLU A 23 10.49 -11.29 4.56
N GLY A 24 11.00 -10.10 4.83
CA GLY A 24 12.45 -9.84 4.87
C GLY A 24 13.11 -9.66 3.50
N THR A 25 12.39 -9.82 2.38
CA THR A 25 12.93 -9.50 1.05
C THR A 25 12.92 -8.00 0.78
N LEU A 26 13.86 -7.52 -0.06
CA LEU A 26 13.92 -6.12 -0.48
C LEU A 26 12.59 -5.61 -1.09
N LEU A 27 11.85 -6.48 -1.77
CA LEU A 27 10.54 -6.19 -2.35
C LEU A 27 9.47 -5.95 -1.26
N ALA A 28 9.43 -6.81 -0.23
CA ALA A 28 8.54 -6.66 0.92
C ALA A 28 8.88 -5.39 1.73
N LEU A 29 10.18 -5.12 1.94
CA LEU A 29 10.64 -3.92 2.64
C LEU A 29 10.30 -2.63 1.88
N ASN A 30 10.47 -2.62 0.55
CA ASN A 30 10.05 -1.46 -0.26
C ASN A 30 8.54 -1.28 -0.30
N ARG A 31 7.72 -2.35 -0.34
CA ARG A 31 6.26 -2.23 -0.19
C ARG A 31 5.86 -1.64 1.16
N ARG A 32 6.54 -2.05 2.24
CA ARG A 32 6.39 -1.40 3.54
C ARG A 32 6.77 0.07 3.47
N LYS A 33 7.71 0.49 2.64
CA LYS A 33 8.13 1.90 2.47
C LYS A 33 7.21 2.74 1.55
N LEU A 34 6.42 2.09 0.68
CA LEU A 34 5.55 2.75 -0.31
C LEU A 34 4.16 3.16 0.22
N GLY A 35 3.89 2.89 1.50
CA GLY A 35 2.64 3.22 2.17
C GLY A 35 1.56 2.17 1.91
N THR A 36 0.83 1.79 2.96
CA THR A 36 -0.28 0.84 2.85
C THR A 36 -1.49 1.54 2.25
N VAL A 37 -2.13 0.94 1.23
CA VAL A 37 -3.40 1.45 0.73
C VAL A 37 -4.53 0.84 1.56
N TYR A 38 -5.24 1.67 2.30
CA TYR A 38 -6.44 1.31 3.05
C TYR A 38 -7.69 1.55 2.20
N VAL A 39 -8.66 0.64 2.26
CA VAL A 39 -9.97 0.80 1.61
C VAL A 39 -10.98 1.13 2.68
N VAL A 40 -11.61 2.30 2.56
CA VAL A 40 -12.57 2.81 3.55
C VAL A 40 -13.79 1.89 3.62
N SER A 41 -14.10 1.42 4.83
CA SER A 41 -15.26 0.57 5.11
C SER A 41 -16.46 1.40 5.59
N PRO A 42 -17.69 0.87 5.53
CA PRO A 42 -18.85 1.55 6.11
C PRO A 42 -18.62 1.87 7.60
N GLY A 43 -18.86 3.14 7.96
CA GLY A 43 -18.66 3.62 9.34
C GLY A 43 -17.28 4.19 9.63
N ASP A 44 -16.28 3.99 8.76
CA ASP A 44 -14.96 4.56 8.97
C ASP A 44 -14.95 6.08 8.83
N THR A 45 -14.26 6.75 9.74
CA THR A 45 -13.91 8.17 9.64
C THR A 45 -12.42 8.37 9.37
N LEU A 46 -12.07 9.50 8.73
CA LEU A 46 -10.66 9.81 8.45
C LEU A 46 -9.85 9.98 9.74
N SER A 47 -10.49 10.44 10.82
CA SER A 47 -9.89 10.58 12.14
C SER A 47 -9.56 9.23 12.78
N GLU A 48 -10.48 8.26 12.73
CA GLU A 48 -10.24 6.91 13.27
C GLU A 48 -9.15 6.18 12.48
N ILE A 49 -9.15 6.32 11.15
CA ILE A 49 -8.09 5.75 10.31
C ILE A 49 -6.74 6.39 10.69
N ALA A 50 -6.68 7.72 10.86
CA ALA A 50 -5.45 8.39 11.27
C ALA A 50 -4.94 7.86 12.61
N GLN A 51 -5.83 7.75 13.61
CA GLN A 51 -5.49 7.26 14.94
C GLN A 51 -5.02 5.80 14.92
N ARG A 52 -5.72 4.92 14.20
CA ARG A 52 -5.38 3.49 14.06
C ARG A 52 -3.99 3.29 13.46
N HIS A 53 -3.60 4.17 12.55
CA HIS A 53 -2.33 4.10 11.84
C HIS A 53 -1.26 5.05 12.42
N HIS A 54 -1.48 5.55 13.65
CA HIS A 54 -0.54 6.45 14.36
C HIS A 54 -0.08 7.64 13.51
N THR A 55 -0.97 8.17 12.67
CA THR A 55 -0.72 9.33 11.82
C THR A 55 -1.71 10.45 12.13
N SER A 56 -1.55 11.61 11.49
CA SER A 56 -2.48 12.73 11.66
C SER A 56 -3.44 12.83 10.48
N VAL A 57 -4.65 13.35 10.75
CA VAL A 57 -5.64 13.64 9.71
C VAL A 57 -5.06 14.56 8.64
N ASN A 58 -4.32 15.59 9.05
CA ASN A 58 -3.67 16.52 8.13
C ASN A 58 -2.62 15.83 7.24
N THR A 59 -1.83 14.92 7.82
CA THR A 59 -0.86 14.10 7.07
C THR A 59 -1.58 13.23 6.02
N LEU A 60 -2.66 12.55 6.41
CA LEU A 60 -3.47 11.76 5.47
C LEU A 60 -4.08 12.63 4.37
N GLN A 61 -4.61 13.80 4.71
CA GLN A 61 -5.20 14.73 3.74
C GLN A 61 -4.15 15.21 2.73
N ARG A 62 -3.00 15.67 3.19
CA ARG A 62 -1.91 16.12 2.31
C ARG A 62 -1.41 15.00 1.40
N HIS A 63 -1.19 13.81 1.97
CA HIS A 63 -0.67 12.67 1.23
C HIS A 63 -1.65 12.13 0.17
N ASN A 64 -2.96 12.28 0.41
CA ASN A 64 -4.02 11.83 -0.49
C ASN A 64 -4.69 12.97 -1.27
N GLN A 65 -4.14 14.20 -1.18
CA GLN A 65 -4.68 15.40 -1.82
C GLN A 65 -6.18 15.63 -1.52
N LEU A 66 -6.61 15.28 -0.30
CA LEU A 66 -7.99 15.43 0.13
C LEU A 66 -8.27 16.89 0.52
N LYS A 67 -9.31 17.47 -0.06
CA LYS A 67 -9.76 18.84 0.25
C LYS A 67 -10.59 18.94 1.53
N SER A 68 -11.08 17.81 2.05
CA SER A 68 -11.87 17.75 3.28
C SER A 68 -11.61 16.45 4.03
N THR A 69 -12.17 16.33 5.23
CA THR A 69 -12.14 15.09 6.03
C THR A 69 -13.21 14.07 5.62
N ARG A 70 -14.10 14.45 4.70
CA ARG A 70 -15.16 13.56 4.20
C ARG A 70 -14.56 12.51 3.27
N ILE A 71 -14.67 11.26 3.67
CA ILE A 71 -14.29 10.07 2.90
C ILE A 71 -15.53 9.25 2.54
N ARG A 72 -15.43 8.46 1.47
CA ARG A 72 -16.52 7.61 0.99
C ARG A 72 -16.16 6.14 1.16
N VAL A 73 -17.16 5.30 1.43
CA VAL A 73 -16.98 3.84 1.42
C VAL A 73 -16.40 3.38 0.09
N GLY A 74 -15.42 2.48 0.14
CA GLY A 74 -14.67 2.00 -1.02
C GLY A 74 -13.56 2.93 -1.51
N GLN A 75 -13.43 4.14 -0.93
CA GLN A 75 -12.35 5.05 -1.26
C GLN A 75 -11.00 4.46 -0.82
N ARG A 76 -10.01 4.56 -1.70
CA ARG A 76 -8.63 4.13 -1.43
C ARG A 76 -7.85 5.29 -0.81
N ILE A 77 -7.36 5.09 0.40
CA ILE A 77 -6.54 6.04 1.16
C ILE A 77 -5.13 5.47 1.28
N LYS A 78 -4.15 6.17 0.76
CA LYS A 78 -2.72 5.86 0.94
C LYS A 78 -2.29 6.31 2.33
N ILE A 79 -1.88 5.37 3.16
CA ILE A 79 -1.40 5.62 4.50
C ILE A 79 0.13 5.74 4.44
N PRO A 80 0.69 6.94 4.66
CA PRO A 80 2.12 7.10 4.75
C PRO A 80 2.61 6.41 6.02
N ILE A 81 3.70 5.66 5.90
CA ILE A 81 4.39 5.15 7.08
C ILE A 81 5.24 6.31 7.58
N SER A 82 4.82 6.89 8.71
CA SER A 82 5.73 7.72 9.49
C SER A 82 6.71 6.79 10.18
N SER A 83 7.96 6.80 9.71
CA SER A 83 9.09 6.26 10.45
C SER A 83 9.27 6.97 11.79
#